data_AF-A0A1E4XMN1-F1
#
_entry.id   AF-A0A1E4XMN1-F1
#
_cell.length_a   1.000
_cell.length_b   1.000
_cell.length_c   1.000
_cell.angle_alpha   90.00
_cell.angle_beta   90.00
_cell.angle_gamma   90.00
#
_symmetry.space_group_name_H-M   'P 1'
#
loop_
_entity.id
_entity.type
_entity.pdbx_description
1 polymer ?
#
loop_
_entity_poly.entity_id
_entity_poly.type
_entity_poly.pdbx_seq_one_letter_code
_entity_poly.pdbx_strand_id
1 'polypeptide(L)'
;MRRHLPVLLLFIPGLVYALPALNDTTLYTTTAHDCHDVDLAAWQHPTRTLLEKNNFQLERVQLCNGGHYPIFQVQAPYDPRGQTKDFFLPFYEEMRKANGKWPYALVVSSDAVVVYVSYPKADPIALDYEGFEAP
;
A
#
# COMPACT_ATOMS: atom_id res chain seq x y z
N MET A 1 11.70 42.80 -49.85
CA MET A 1 12.55 42.04 -48.92
C MET A 1 11.67 41.46 -47.82
N ARG A 2 11.47 40.13 -47.81
CA ARG A 2 10.48 39.42 -46.97
C ARG A 2 11.16 39.05 -45.65
N ARG A 3 10.78 39.70 -44.55
CA ARG A 3 11.27 39.41 -43.19
C ARG A 3 10.60 38.13 -42.70
N HIS A 4 11.38 37.07 -42.54
CA HIS A 4 10.94 35.83 -41.91
C HIS A 4 10.94 36.03 -40.38
N LEU A 5 9.79 35.84 -39.76
CA LEU A 5 9.61 35.84 -38.31
C LEU A 5 10.01 34.45 -37.79
N PRO A 6 10.99 34.29 -36.89
CA PRO A 6 11.32 32.98 -36.35
C PRO A 6 10.25 32.59 -35.31
N VAL A 7 9.53 31.51 -35.59
CA VAL A 7 8.66 30.85 -34.62
C VAL A 7 9.55 30.16 -33.61
N LEU A 8 9.60 30.70 -32.38
CA LEU A 8 10.29 30.08 -31.25
C LEU A 8 9.34 29.02 -30.67
N LEU A 9 9.55 27.75 -31.02
CA LEU A 9 8.92 26.62 -30.34
C LEU A 9 9.53 26.51 -28.93
N LEU A 10 8.79 26.98 -27.93
CA LEU A 10 9.07 26.75 -26.52
C LEU A 10 8.74 25.28 -26.20
N PHE A 11 9.76 24.44 -26.10
CA PHE A 11 9.65 23.12 -25.49
C PHE A 11 9.37 23.32 -23.99
N ILE A 12 8.14 23.04 -23.56
CA ILE A 12 7.82 22.92 -22.13
C ILE A 12 8.36 21.55 -21.69
N PRO A 13 9.38 21.46 -20.82
CA PRO A 13 9.78 20.19 -20.25
C PRO A 13 8.60 19.66 -19.43
N GLY A 14 8.02 18.54 -19.86
CA GLY A 14 7.05 17.81 -19.05
C GLY A 14 7.76 17.27 -17.82
N LEU A 15 7.33 17.71 -16.63
CA LEU A 15 7.75 17.10 -15.37
C LEU A 15 7.15 15.70 -15.31
N VAL A 16 7.96 14.69 -15.62
CA VAL A 16 7.67 13.30 -15.26
C VAL A 16 7.91 13.21 -13.75
N TYR A 17 6.83 13.21 -12.96
CA TYR A 17 6.94 12.90 -11.53
C TYR A 17 7.23 11.41 -11.41
N ALA A 18 8.47 11.07 -11.06
CA ALA A 18 8.82 9.71 -10.66
C ALA A 18 8.02 9.35 -9.39
N LEU A 19 7.55 8.10 -9.31
CA LEU A 19 6.99 7.61 -8.07
C LEU A 19 8.09 7.56 -7.00
N PRO A 20 7.76 7.80 -5.73
CA PRO A 20 8.74 7.74 -4.65
C PRO A 20 9.23 6.30 -4.45
N ALA A 21 10.45 6.11 -3.95
CA ALA A 21 10.85 4.82 -3.42
C ALA A 21 9.93 4.42 -2.25
N LEU A 22 9.77 3.13 -1.97
CA LEU A 22 8.87 2.65 -0.91
C LEU A 22 9.13 3.36 0.44
N ASN A 23 10.39 3.53 0.84
CA ASN A 23 10.74 4.18 2.11
C ASN A 23 10.42 5.69 2.15
N ASP A 24 10.20 6.31 1.00
CA ASP A 24 9.86 7.74 0.86
C ASP A 24 8.35 7.97 0.71
N THR A 25 7.54 6.90 0.75
CA THR A 25 6.07 6.99 0.73
C THR A 25 5.51 7.60 2.00
N THR A 26 4.24 8.03 1.94
CA THR A 26 3.49 8.51 3.12
C THR A 26 3.48 7.47 4.24
N LEU A 27 3.49 6.18 3.89
CA LEU A 27 3.51 5.05 4.82
C LEU A 27 4.65 5.19 5.82
N TYR A 28 5.89 5.34 5.35
CA TYR A 28 7.08 5.35 6.20
C TYR A 28 7.54 6.75 6.61
N THR A 29 7.10 7.79 5.92
CA THR A 29 7.48 9.18 6.26
C THR A 29 6.51 9.82 7.25
N THR A 30 5.24 9.40 7.29
CA THR A 30 4.19 10.08 8.05
C THR A 30 3.29 9.13 8.85
N THR A 31 2.85 8.01 8.27
CA THR A 31 1.82 7.15 8.89
C THR A 31 2.37 6.19 9.93
N ALA A 32 3.49 5.53 9.62
CA ALA A 32 4.09 4.49 10.44
C ALA A 32 5.40 4.99 11.06
N HIS A 33 5.55 4.75 12.35
CA HIS A 33 6.74 5.07 13.14
C HIS A 33 7.03 3.93 14.12
N ASP A 34 8.24 3.89 14.68
CA ASP A 34 8.66 2.86 15.66
C ASP A 34 8.45 1.42 15.17
N CYS A 35 8.66 1.20 13.88
CA CYS A 35 8.47 -0.09 13.24
C CYS A 35 9.56 -1.08 13.64
N HIS A 36 9.15 -2.30 13.96
CA HIS A 36 10.06 -3.43 14.11
C HIS A 36 9.57 -4.63 13.30
N ASP A 37 10.53 -5.40 12.80
CA ASP A 37 10.26 -6.63 12.09
C ASP A 37 9.78 -7.73 13.01
N VAL A 38 8.85 -8.52 12.48
CA VAL A 38 8.38 -9.74 13.11
C VAL A 38 9.13 -10.93 12.53
N ASP A 39 9.55 -11.86 13.40
CA ASP A 39 10.08 -13.15 12.97
C ASP A 39 8.96 -14.01 12.39
N LEU A 40 8.84 -14.03 11.06
CA LEU A 40 7.83 -14.80 10.35
C LEU A 40 7.92 -16.32 10.61
N ALA A 41 9.06 -16.86 11.03
CA ALA A 41 9.17 -18.30 11.31
C ALA A 41 8.41 -18.68 12.58
N ALA A 42 8.48 -17.84 13.61
CA ALA A 42 7.83 -18.07 14.90
C ALA A 42 6.45 -17.40 15.02
N TRP A 43 6.12 -16.45 14.15
CA TRP A 43 4.92 -15.65 14.27
C TRP A 43 3.64 -16.38 13.87
N GLN A 44 2.78 -16.58 14.87
CA GLN A 44 1.44 -17.14 14.73
C GLN A 44 0.40 -16.05 14.98
N HIS A 45 -0.38 -15.71 13.96
CA HIS A 45 -1.39 -14.67 14.07
C HIS A 45 -2.57 -14.95 13.12
N PRO A 46 -3.82 -14.64 13.51
CA PRO A 46 -4.99 -14.89 12.66
C PRO A 46 -4.92 -14.25 11.27
N THR A 47 -4.29 -13.08 11.14
CA THR A 47 -4.12 -12.41 9.84
C THR A 47 -3.21 -13.19 8.89
N ARG A 48 -2.19 -13.88 9.40
CA ARG A 48 -1.31 -14.74 8.58
C ARG A 48 -2.12 -15.86 7.94
N THR A 49 -2.89 -16.59 8.75
CA THR A 49 -3.76 -17.67 8.25
C THR A 49 -4.74 -17.16 7.21
N LEU A 50 -5.27 -15.95 7.41
CA LEU A 50 -6.21 -15.35 6.47
C LEU A 50 -5.56 -14.96 5.14
N LEU A 51 -4.36 -14.37 5.18
CA LEU A 51 -3.56 -14.04 3.99
C LEU A 51 -3.26 -15.31 3.18
N GLU A 52 -2.73 -16.34 3.83
CA GLU A 52 -2.39 -17.62 3.19
C GLU A 52 -3.63 -18.30 2.59
N LYS A 53 -4.74 -18.36 3.33
CA LYS A 53 -6.02 -18.92 2.84
C LYS A 53 -6.54 -18.23 1.58
N ASN A 54 -6.27 -16.93 1.43
CA ASN A 54 -6.69 -16.12 0.30
C ASN A 54 -5.60 -15.99 -0.78
N ASN A 55 -4.58 -16.85 -0.77
CA ASN A 55 -3.48 -16.91 -1.74
C ASN A 55 -2.59 -15.67 -1.78
N PHE A 56 -2.50 -14.91 -0.69
CA PHE A 56 -1.45 -13.91 -0.53
C PHE A 56 -0.16 -14.61 -0.09
N GLN A 57 0.97 -14.22 -0.68
CA GLN A 57 2.28 -14.63 -0.20
C GLN A 57 2.80 -13.56 0.75
N LEU A 58 2.97 -13.90 2.03
CA LEU A 58 3.47 -12.96 3.03
C LEU A 58 5.01 -12.91 2.99
N GLU A 59 5.56 -11.73 2.69
CA GLU A 59 7.00 -11.53 2.54
C GLU A 59 7.64 -10.94 3.80
N ARG A 60 6.94 -10.00 4.44
CA ARG A 60 7.42 -9.28 5.62
C ARG A 60 6.24 -8.79 6.45
N VAL A 61 6.42 -8.75 7.77
CA VAL A 61 5.51 -8.03 8.67
C VAL A 61 6.32 -7.10 9.53
N GLN A 62 5.89 -5.85 9.58
CA GLN A 62 6.37 -4.87 10.54
C GLN A 62 5.22 -4.47 11.47
N LEU A 63 5.53 -4.35 12.75
CA LEU A 63 4.62 -3.79 13.75
C LEU A 63 5.09 -2.38 14.08
N CYS A 64 4.26 -1.40 13.74
CA CYS A 64 4.54 0.03 13.94
C CYS A 64 3.57 0.63 14.96
N ASN A 65 3.82 1.89 15.34
CA ASN A 65 2.95 2.72 16.19
C ASN A 65 2.64 2.04 17.53
N GLY A 66 3.67 1.52 18.20
CA GLY A 66 3.51 0.77 19.45
C GLY A 66 2.84 -0.60 19.29
N GLY A 67 2.85 -1.17 18.08
CA GLY A 67 2.25 -2.47 17.76
C GLY A 67 0.80 -2.41 17.26
N HIS A 68 0.22 -1.22 17.10
CA HIS A 68 -1.17 -1.00 16.68
C HIS A 68 -1.31 -0.51 15.23
N TYR A 69 -0.27 -0.71 14.41
CA TYR A 69 -0.32 -0.49 12.98
C TYR A 69 0.58 -1.51 12.27
N PRO A 70 0.06 -2.70 11.94
CA PRO A 70 0.83 -3.67 11.19
C PRO A 70 0.92 -3.27 9.72
N ILE A 71 2.11 -3.46 9.14
CA ILE A 71 2.37 -3.38 7.71
C ILE A 71 2.62 -4.81 7.23
N PHE A 72 1.78 -5.30 6.31
CA PHE A 72 1.95 -6.59 5.67
C PHE A 72 2.49 -6.38 4.26
N GLN A 73 3.75 -6.76 4.03
CA GLN A 73 4.31 -6.79 2.67
C GLN A 73 3.99 -8.13 2.03
N VAL A 74 3.33 -8.11 0.88
CA VAL A 74 2.71 -9.28 0.29
C VAL A 74 2.82 -9.30 -1.24
N GLN A 75 2.76 -10.49 -1.82
CA GLN A 75 2.30 -10.69 -3.18
C GLN A 75 0.79 -10.96 -3.15
N ALA A 76 0.01 -10.19 -3.91
CA ALA A 76 -1.44 -10.35 -3.96
C ALA A 76 -1.87 -11.23 -5.15
N PRO A 77 -2.98 -11.98 -5.03
CA PRO A 77 -3.51 -12.78 -6.15
C PRO A 77 -4.09 -11.93 -7.28
N TYR A 78 -4.42 -10.65 -7.00
CA TYR A 78 -5.02 -9.70 -7.94
C TYR A 78 -4.54 -8.28 -7.63
N ASP A 79 -4.57 -7.38 -8.62
CA ASP A 79 -4.33 -5.94 -8.40
C ASP A 79 -5.44 -5.34 -7.51
N PRO A 80 -5.12 -4.77 -6.33
CA PRO A 80 -6.11 -4.20 -5.42
C PRO A 80 -6.76 -2.92 -5.95
N ARG A 81 -6.21 -2.26 -6.98
CA ARG A 81 -6.81 -1.10 -7.66
C ARG A 81 -7.73 -1.51 -8.81
N GLY A 82 -7.75 -2.79 -9.17
CA GLY A 82 -8.51 -3.33 -10.29
C GLY A 82 -10.01 -3.49 -10.03
N GLN A 83 -10.70 -4.18 -10.95
CA GLN A 83 -12.13 -4.50 -10.83
C GLN A 83 -12.38 -5.75 -9.97
N THR A 84 -11.77 -5.79 -8.78
CA THR A 84 -11.75 -6.96 -7.88
C THR A 84 -12.33 -6.64 -6.50
N LYS A 85 -13.19 -5.62 -6.42
CA LYS A 85 -13.82 -5.15 -5.18
C LYS A 85 -14.58 -6.24 -4.43
N ASP A 86 -15.25 -7.13 -5.15
CA ASP A 86 -16.02 -8.24 -4.57
C ASP A 86 -15.14 -9.26 -3.84
N PHE A 87 -13.84 -9.32 -4.18
CA PHE A 87 -12.84 -10.10 -3.45
C PHE A 87 -12.25 -9.29 -2.29
N PHE A 88 -11.77 -8.08 -2.57
CA PHE A 88 -10.98 -7.30 -1.60
C PHE A 88 -11.81 -6.70 -0.46
N LEU A 89 -13.03 -6.24 -0.70
CA LEU A 89 -13.84 -5.63 0.37
C LEU A 89 -14.18 -6.64 1.48
N PRO A 90 -14.66 -7.87 1.19
CA PRO A 90 -14.84 -8.89 2.21
C PRO A 90 -13.51 -9.24 2.90
N PHE A 91 -12.44 -9.42 2.12
CA PHE A 91 -11.12 -9.76 2.66
C PHE A 91 -10.60 -8.71 3.65
N TYR A 92 -10.73 -7.42 3.35
CA TYR A 92 -10.28 -6.36 4.26
C TYR A 92 -11.11 -6.31 5.55
N GLU A 93 -12.40 -6.65 5.49
CA GLU A 93 -13.24 -6.77 6.69
C GLU A 93 -12.90 -8.01 7.53
N GLU A 94 -12.50 -9.11 6.90
CA GLU A 94 -11.97 -10.28 7.60
C GLU A 94 -10.62 -9.97 8.26
N MET A 95 -9.73 -9.28 7.55
CA MET A 95 -8.45 -8.80 8.08
C MET A 95 -8.65 -7.87 9.27
N ARG A 96 -9.61 -6.93 9.19
CA ARG A 96 -10.01 -6.07 10.31
C ARG A 96 -10.27 -6.88 11.58
N LYS A 97 -11.12 -7.90 11.47
CA LYS A 97 -11.53 -8.74 12.61
C LYS A 97 -10.35 -9.54 13.15
N ALA A 98 -9.55 -10.12 12.26
CA ALA A 98 -8.35 -10.89 12.60
C ALA A 98 -7.25 -10.01 13.24
N ASN A 99 -7.23 -8.71 12.94
CA ASN A 99 -6.23 -7.75 13.40
C ASN A 99 -6.65 -6.92 14.63
N GLY A 100 -7.68 -7.35 15.37
CA GLY A 100 -8.16 -6.61 16.54
C GLY A 100 -8.78 -5.24 16.22
N LYS A 101 -9.22 -5.03 14.97
CA LYS A 101 -9.81 -3.78 14.44
C LYS A 101 -8.87 -2.58 14.33
N TRP A 102 -7.55 -2.80 14.45
CA TRP A 102 -6.58 -1.76 14.18
C TRP A 102 -6.42 -1.48 12.68
N PRO A 103 -6.20 -0.21 12.28
CA PRO A 103 -5.83 0.12 10.91
C PRO A 103 -4.50 -0.55 10.54
N TYR A 104 -4.30 -0.81 9.25
CA TYR A 104 -3.12 -1.49 8.75
C TYR A 104 -2.81 -1.05 7.32
N ALA A 105 -1.61 -1.41 6.84
CA ALA A 105 -1.23 -1.25 5.45
C ALA A 105 -0.91 -2.60 4.80
N LEU A 106 -1.28 -2.77 3.53
CA LEU A 106 -0.72 -3.80 2.66
C LEU A 106 0.26 -3.15 1.70
N VAL A 107 1.51 -3.58 1.71
CA VAL A 107 2.47 -3.24 0.65
C VAL A 107 2.41 -4.37 -0.36
N VAL A 108 1.72 -4.15 -1.47
CA VAL A 108 1.54 -5.15 -2.53
C VAL A 108 2.71 -5.04 -3.50
N SER A 109 3.71 -5.90 -3.30
CA SER A 109 4.98 -5.90 -4.04
C SER A 109 4.78 -6.14 -5.53
N SER A 110 3.82 -6.99 -5.93
CA SER A 110 3.49 -7.31 -7.33
C SER A 110 3.06 -6.11 -8.15
N ASP A 111 2.41 -5.13 -7.53
CA ASP A 111 1.73 -4.02 -8.19
C ASP A 111 2.29 -2.64 -7.80
N ALA A 112 3.37 -2.64 -7.01
CA ALA A 112 4.05 -1.47 -6.46
C ALA A 112 3.06 -0.45 -5.85
N VAL A 113 2.17 -0.94 -4.97
CA VAL A 113 1.14 -0.13 -4.33
C VAL A 113 1.05 -0.41 -2.83
N VAL A 114 0.90 0.66 -2.05
CA VAL A 114 0.48 0.60 -0.65
C VAL A 114 -1.04 0.75 -0.61
N VAL A 115 -1.72 -0.17 0.05
CA VAL A 115 -3.14 -0.07 0.39
C VAL A 115 -3.26 0.30 1.86
N TYR A 116 -3.78 1.49 2.14
CA TYR A 116 -4.09 1.94 3.48
C TYR A 116 -5.51 1.51 3.85
N VAL A 117 -5.66 0.75 4.92
CA VAL A 117 -6.97 0.30 5.42
C VAL A 117 -7.23 0.92 6.77
N SER A 118 -8.29 1.72 6.87
CA SER A 118 -8.66 2.44 8.09
C SER A 118 -10.16 2.42 8.35
N TYR A 119 -10.54 2.80 9.57
CA TYR A 119 -11.94 2.74 10.07
C TYR A 119 -12.31 4.05 10.77
N PRO A 120 -12.67 5.11 10.03
CA PRO A 120 -13.15 6.36 10.62
C PRO A 120 -14.43 6.14 11.45
N LYS A 121 -14.75 7.06 12.37
CA LYS A 121 -15.75 6.94 13.45
C LYS A 121 -17.15 6.38 13.09
N ALA A 122 -17.55 6.40 11.83
CA ALA A 122 -18.82 5.82 11.36
C ALA A 122 -18.74 4.31 11.06
N ASP A 123 -17.56 3.70 11.23
CA ASP A 123 -17.24 2.30 10.97
C ASP A 123 -17.22 1.76 9.51
N PRO A 124 -17.37 2.56 8.42
CA PRO A 124 -17.10 2.02 7.10
C PRO A 124 -15.60 1.83 6.93
N ILE A 125 -15.23 0.79 6.20
CA ILE A 125 -13.87 0.66 5.69
C ILE A 125 -13.52 1.86 4.80
N ALA A 126 -12.42 2.52 5.08
CA ALA A 126 -11.82 3.56 4.24
C ALA A 126 -10.51 3.03 3.65
N LEU A 127 -10.40 3.16 2.32
CA LEU A 127 -9.27 2.69 1.53
C LEU A 127 -8.59 3.88 0.88
N ASP A 128 -7.26 3.93 0.97
CA ASP A 128 -6.42 4.82 0.17
C ASP A 128 -5.29 4.01 -0.48
N TYR A 129 -4.74 4.55 -1.57
CA TYR A 129 -3.73 3.86 -2.38
C TYR A 129 -2.59 4.81 -2.72
N GLU A 130 -1.36 4.35 -2.51
CA GLU A 130 -0.17 5.09 -2.93
C GLU A 130 0.73 4.19 -3.77
N GLY A 131 1.01 4.61 -5.00
CA GLY A 131 1.99 3.94 -5.85
C GLY A 131 3.41 4.30 -5.41
N PHE A 132 4.32 3.34 -5.49
CA PHE A 132 5.75 3.57 -5.29
C PHE A 132 6.55 3.04 -6.49
N GLU A 133 7.81 3.44 -6.60
CA GLU A 133 8.72 2.93 -7.61
C GLU A 133 8.90 1.42 -7.43
N ALA A 134 8.56 0.64 -8.47
CA ALA A 134 8.74 -0.80 -8.43
C ALA A 134 10.22 -1.14 -8.20
N PRO A 135 10.54 -2.09 -7.30
CA PRO A 135 11.91 -2.48 -7.01
C PRO A 135 12.63 -3.14 -8.19
#